data_AF-A0ABD6MTZ1-F1
#
_entry.id   AF-A0ABD6MTZ1-F1
#
_cell.length_a   1.000
_cell.length_b   1.000
_cell.length_c   1.000
_cell.angle_alpha   90.00
_cell.angle_beta   90.00
_cell.angle_gamma   90.00
#
_symmetry.space_group_name_H-M   'P 1'
#
loop_
_entity.id
_entity.type
_entity.pdbx_description
1 polymer ?
#
loop_
_entity_poly.entity_id
_entity_poly.type
_entity_poly.pdbx_seq_one_letter_code
_entity_poly.pdbx_strand_id
1 'polypeptide(L)'
;MRLEAAYAMLLTNRWILEPTLEANLYGRNDAGREQGAGLADSEVGLRLRDEITHGFAPYVGLSFNRLRGSRANQALEDGEELGQTRLVAGIRLRF
;
A
#
# COMPACT_ATOMS: atom_id res chain seq x y z
N MET A 1 5.99 -13.53 -6.35
CA MET A 1 4.51 -13.59 -6.43
C MET A 1 3.97 -12.42 -5.64
N ARG A 2 2.94 -11.74 -6.14
CA ARG A 2 2.28 -10.63 -5.44
C ARG A 2 0.81 -10.98 -5.26
N LEU A 3 0.32 -10.86 -4.03
CA LEU A 3 -1.08 -11.00 -3.69
C LEU A 3 -1.63 -9.62 -3.36
N GLU A 4 -2.77 -9.27 -3.95
CA GLU A 4 -3.44 -7.99 -3.74
C GLU A 4 -4.92 -8.25 -3.47
N ALA A 5 -5.46 -7.60 -2.44
CA ALA A 5 -6.88 -7.62 -2.10
C ALA A 5 -7.35 -6.19 -1.88
N ALA A 6 -8.38 -5.79 -2.62
CA ALA A 6 -8.98 -4.47 -2.50
C ALA A 6 -10.50 -4.61 -2.39
N TYR A 7 -11.15 -3.73 -1.62
CA TYR A 7 -12.60 -3.72 -1.49
C TYR A 7 -13.13 -2.30 -1.51
N ALA A 8 -13.98 -1.96 -2.48
CA ALA A 8 -14.62 -0.65 -2.55
C ALA A 8 -15.99 -0.68 -1.87
N MET A 9 -16.15 0.13 -0.82
CA MET A 9 -17.40 0.27 -0.07
C MET A 9 -17.94 1.69 -0.20
N LEU A 10 -19.24 1.81 -0.45
CA LEU A 10 -19.97 3.08 -0.33
C LEU A 10 -20.30 3.31 1.15
N LEU A 11 -19.67 4.31 1.77
CA LEU A 11 -20.04 4.74 3.14
C LEU A 11 -21.28 5.62 3.11
N THR A 12 -21.44 6.40 2.05
CA THR A 12 -22.65 7.21 1.81
C THR A 12 -22.85 7.35 0.30
N ASN A 13 -23.90 8.06 -0.13
CA ASN A 13 -24.20 8.32 -1.55
C ASN A 13 -23.09 9.04 -2.35
N ARG A 14 -21.97 9.42 -1.72
CA ARG A 14 -20.83 10.10 -2.35
C ARG A 14 -19.44 9.72 -1.78
N TRP A 15 -19.38 9.00 -0.65
CA TRP A 15 -18.14 8.62 0.04
C TRP A 15 -17.82 7.18 -0.30
N ILE A 16 -16.64 6.94 -0.89
CA ILE A 16 -16.15 5.61 -1.23
C ILE A 16 -14.89 5.35 -0.44
N LEU A 17 -14.92 4.32 0.40
CA LEU A 17 -13.77 3.85 1.13
C LEU A 17 -13.25 2.58 0.46
N GLU A 18 -11.96 2.54 0.21
CA GLU A 18 -11.26 1.44 -0.43
C GLU A 18 -10.08 1.01 0.44
N PRO A 19 -10.31 0.07 1.38
CA PRO A 19 -9.22 -0.69 1.98
C PRO A 19 -8.51 -1.56 0.94
N THR A 20 -7.18 -1.57 1.02
CA THR A 20 -6.29 -2.39 0.21
C THR A 20 -5.31 -3.15 1.09
N LEU A 21 -5.01 -4.38 0.73
CA LEU A 21 -4.05 -5.26 1.38
C LEU A 21 -3.18 -5.88 0.29
N GLU A 22 -1.88 -5.63 0.33
CA GLU A 22 -0.90 -6.22 -0.59
C GLU A 22 0.11 -7.04 0.21
N ALA A 23 0.48 -8.20 -0.32
CA ALA A 23 1.51 -9.07 0.23
C ALA A 23 2.42 -9.54 -0.89
N ASN A 24 3.71 -9.26 -0.75
CA ASN A 24 4.73 -9.63 -1.72
C ASN A 24 5.54 -10.81 -1.19
N LEU A 25 5.54 -11.93 -1.92
CA LEU A 25 6.27 -13.14 -1.59
C LEU A 25 7.36 -13.41 -2.63
N TYR A 26 8.60 -13.58 -2.20
CA TYR A 26 9.68 -14.04 -3.07
C TYR A 26 9.82 -15.57 -2.95
N GLY A 27 9.64 -16.27 -4.07
CA GLY A 27 9.62 -17.73 -4.13
C GLY A 27 10.84 -18.37 -4.77
N ARG A 28 11.82 -17.59 -5.23
CA ARG A 28 13.01 -18.10 -5.91
C ARG A 28 14.25 -17.41 -5.36
N ASN A 29 15.23 -18.21 -4.94
CA ASN A 29 16.62 -17.79 -4.76
C ASN A 29 17.10 -17.28 -6.13
N ASP A 30 16.86 -16.00 -6.44
CA ASP A 30 17.60 -15.32 -7.49
C ASP A 30 18.96 -15.00 -6.89
N ALA A 31 19.95 -15.83 -7.21
CA ALA A 31 21.32 -15.80 -6.70
C ALA A 31 22.11 -14.48 -6.95
N GLY A 32 21.45 -13.43 -7.46
CA GLY A 32 21.99 -12.08 -7.58
C GLY A 32 21.55 -11.11 -6.48
N ARG A 33 20.60 -11.48 -5.61
CA ARG A 33 20.21 -10.71 -4.42
C ARG A 33 19.98 -11.71 -3.30
N GLU A 34 20.74 -11.63 -2.22
CA GLU A 34 20.73 -12.54 -1.07
C GLU A 34 19.42 -12.48 -0.25
N GLN A 35 18.26 -12.58 -0.90
CA GLN A 35 16.93 -12.54 -0.30
C GLN A 35 16.38 -13.97 -0.24
N GLY A 36 16.31 -14.51 0.98
CA GLY A 36 15.74 -15.82 1.26
C GLY A 36 14.27 -15.91 0.86
N ALA A 37 13.82 -17.13 0.53
CA ALA A 37 12.44 -17.40 0.17
C ALA A 37 11.48 -17.08 1.34
N GLY A 38 10.38 -16.38 1.06
CA GLY A 38 9.39 -16.02 2.07
C GLY A 38 8.57 -14.77 1.77
N LEU A 39 7.77 -14.35 2.76
CA LEU A 39 7.08 -13.07 2.74
C LEU A 39 8.11 -11.94 2.85
N ALA A 40 8.14 -11.08 1.85
CA ALA A 40 9.14 -10.03 1.73
C ALA A 40 8.66 -8.71 2.30
N ASP A 41 7.41 -8.38 2.02
CA ASP A 41 6.75 -7.20 2.53
C ASP A 41 5.23 -7.37 2.51
N SER A 42 4.60 -6.58 3.36
CA SER A 42 3.16 -6.47 3.47
C SER A 42 2.78 -5.00 3.51
N GLU A 43 1.81 -4.60 2.69
CA GLU A 43 1.27 -3.25 2.65
C GLU A 43 -0.21 -3.26 2.99
N VAL A 44 -0.61 -2.34 3.86
CA VAL A 44 -2.00 -2.09 4.19
C VAL A 44 -2.31 -0.66 3.80
N GLY A 45 -3.24 -0.47 2.88
CA GLY A 45 -3.70 0.83 2.43
C GLY A 45 -5.16 1.07 2.76
N LEU A 46 -5.51 2.34 2.91
CA LEU A 46 -6.87 2.80 3.06
C LEU A 46 -7.02 4.08 2.26
N ARG A 47 -7.93 4.07 1.29
CA ARG A 47 -8.22 5.23 0.45
C ARG A 47 -9.66 5.67 0.65
N LEU A 48 -9.87 6.95 0.92
CA LEU A 48 -11.17 7.58 1.00
C LEU A 48 -11.29 8.58 -0.15
N ARG A 49 -12.34 8.41 -0.95
CA ARG A 49 -12.71 9.32 -2.02
C ARG A 49 -14.06 9.94 -1.68
N ASP A 50 -14.15 11.25 -1.81
CA ASP A 50 -15.40 11.98 -1.67
C ASP A 50 -15.78 12.65 -3.00
N GLU A 51 -17.08 12.81 -3.23
CA GLU A 51 -17.62 13.56 -4.36
C GLU A 51 -18.48 14.70 -3.81
N ILE A 52 -17.81 15.76 -3.35
CA ILE A 52 -18.46 16.94 -2.74
C ILE A 52 -19.36 17.64 -3.77
N THR A 53 -18.88 17.78 -4.99
CA THR A 53 -19.58 18.45 -6.09
C THR A 53 -19.22 17.77 -7.40
N HIS A 54 -20.06 17.91 -8.44
CA HIS A 54 -19.83 17.29 -9.75
C HIS A 54 -18.48 17.68 -10.39
N GLY A 55 -17.87 18.80 -9.94
CA GLY A 55 -16.55 19.28 -10.35
C GLY A 55 -15.41 19.09 -9.34
N PHE A 56 -15.66 18.59 -8.12
CA PHE A 56 -14.67 18.49 -7.05
C PHE A 56 -14.73 17.13 -6.36
N ALA A 57 -13.75 16.28 -6.65
CA ALA A 57 -13.61 14.96 -6.04
C ALA A 57 -12.25 14.84 -5.31
N PRO A 58 -12.17 15.25 -4.03
CA PRO A 58 -10.97 15.07 -3.24
C PRO A 58 -10.81 13.61 -2.87
N TYR A 59 -9.57 13.16 -2.80
CA TYR A 59 -9.23 11.84 -2.31
C TYR A 59 -8.04 11.91 -1.36
N VAL A 60 -8.11 11.11 -0.31
CA VAL A 60 -7.06 10.96 0.68
C VAL A 60 -6.78 9.47 0.86
N GLY A 61 -5.51 9.12 0.96
CA GLY A 61 -5.05 7.75 1.12
C GLY A 61 -3.97 7.68 2.18
N LEU A 62 -3.96 6.59 2.93
CA LEU A 62 -2.92 6.25 3.87
C LEU A 62 -2.48 4.83 3.61
N SER A 63 -1.18 4.60 3.50
CA SER A 63 -0.60 3.28 3.29
C SER A 63 0.51 3.05 4.29
N PHE A 64 0.53 1.85 4.85
CA PHE A 64 1.52 1.38 5.80
C PHE A 64 2.19 0.16 5.18
N ASN A 65 3.45 0.29 4.83
CA ASN A 65 4.27 -0.80 4.37
C ASN A 65 5.13 -1.32 5.52
N ARG A 66 5.33 -2.63 5.59
CA ARG A 66 6.28 -3.24 6.52
C ARG A 66 7.05 -4.36 5.85
N LEU A 67 8.38 -4.27 5.93
CA LEU A 67 9.31 -5.27 5.46
C LEU A 67 9.29 -6.49 6.39
N ARG A 68 9.48 -7.68 5.81
CA ARG A 68 9.44 -8.98 6.47
C ARG A 68 10.56 -9.89 5.95
N GLY A 69 10.90 -10.93 6.72
CA GLY A 69 11.89 -11.93 6.32
C GLY A 69 13.26 -11.34 6.02
N SER A 70 13.92 -11.83 4.97
CA SER A 70 15.26 -11.37 4.57
C SER A 70 15.33 -9.89 4.18
N ARG A 71 14.25 -9.30 3.66
CA ARG A 71 14.19 -7.86 3.38
C ARG A 71 14.29 -7.01 4.64
N ALA A 72 13.69 -7.47 5.74
CA ALA A 72 13.78 -6.78 7.02
C ALA A 72 15.21 -6.82 7.59
N ASN A 73 15.89 -7.98 7.49
CA ASN A 73 17.29 -8.07 7.91
C ASN A 73 18.19 -7.14 7.09
N GLN A 74 18.04 -7.14 5.77
CA GLN A 74 18.82 -6.27 4.89
C GLN A 74 18.60 -4.78 5.22
N ALA A 75 17.33 -4.36 5.40
CA ALA A 75 17.02 -3.00 5.83
C ALA A 75 17.64 -2.64 7.19
N LEU A 76 17.68 -3.57 8.15
CA LEU A 76 18.35 -3.35 9.44
C LEU A 76 19.87 -3.19 9.30
N GLU A 77 20.50 -3.96 8.41
CA GLU A 77 21.94 -3.88 8.12
C GLU A 77 22.30 -2.56 7.45
N ASP A 78 21.42 -2.05 6.57
CA ASP A 78 21.57 -0.76 5.88
C ASP A 78 21.12 0.44 6.74
N GLY A 79 20.59 0.20 7.96
CA GLY A 79 20.08 1.24 8.85
C GLY A 79 18.76 1.88 8.40
N GLU A 80 18.04 1.23 7.48
CA GLU A 80 16.73 1.65 6.98
C GLU A 80 15.59 1.27 7.95
N GLU A 81 14.50 2.03 7.88
CA GLU A 81 13.31 1.74 8.67
C GLU A 81 12.56 0.52 8.13
N LEU A 82 12.23 -0.41 9.01
CA LEU A 82 11.47 -1.63 8.68
C LEU A 82 10.04 -1.38 8.21
N GLY A 83 9.52 -0.16 8.35
CA GLY A 83 8.17 0.19 7.94
C GLY A 83 8.07 1.64 7.50
N GLN A 84 7.27 1.86 6.46
CA GLN A 84 7.06 3.17 5.88
C GLN A 84 5.57 3.52 5.95
N THR A 85 5.26 4.70 6.46
CA THR A 85 3.91 5.28 6.39
C THR A 85 3.88 6.32 5.28
N ARG A 86 2.96 6.17 4.33
CA ARG A 86 2.79 7.10 3.22
C ARG A 86 1.37 7.62 3.19
N LEU A 87 1.25 8.94 3.37
CA LEU A 87 0.01 9.68 3.23
C LEU A 87 -0.03 10.34 1.86
N VAL A 88 -1.15 10.17 1.16
CA VAL A 88 -1.38 10.73 -0.18
C VAL A 88 -2.66 11.54 -0.12
N ALA A 89 -2.63 12.77 -0.59
CA ALA A 89 -3.83 13.59 -0.77
C ALA A 89 -3.81 14.17 -2.18
N GLY A 90 -4.97 14.17 -2.83
CA GLY A 90 -5.12 14.74 -4.16
C GLY A 90 -6.54 15.19 -4.41
N ILE A 91 -6.71 16.03 -5.43
CA ILE A 91 -8.00 16.60 -5.80
C ILE A 91 -8.16 16.38 -7.28
N ARG A 92 -9.30 15.80 -7.68
CA ARG A 92 -9.72 15.76 -9.07
C ARG A 92 -10.72 16.89 -9.32
N LEU A 93 -10.33 17.84 -10.16
CA LEU A 93 -11.20 18.90 -10.66
C LEU A 93 -11.76 18.52 -12.03
N ARG A 94 -13.06 18.73 -12.23
CA ARG A 94 -13.74 18.60 -13.52
C ARG A 94 -14.43 19.95 -13.79
N PHE A 95 -14.20 20.52 -14.97
CA PHE A 95 -14.74 21.80 -15.44
C PHE A 95 -15.74 21.57 -16.57
#